data_AF-A0A6S7JQH5-F1
#
_entry.id   AF-A0A6S7JQH5-F1
#
_cell.length_a   1.000
_cell.length_b   1.000
_cell.length_c   1.000
_cell.angle_alpha   90.00
_cell.angle_beta   90.00
_cell.angle_gamma   90.00
#
_symmetry.space_group_name_H-M   'P 1'
#
loop_
_entity.id
_entity.type
_entity.pdbx_description
1 polymer ?
#
loop_
_entity_poly.entity_id
_entity_poly.type
_entity_poly.pdbx_seq_one_letter_code
_entity_poly.pdbx_strand_id
1 'polypeptide(L)'
;MKCLVPNSCAIDNGGCSDLCLLAAGGNHTCACPTGIVLLDDGKTCEDEEQVVVQAEVKYPEGIALDWIGRNLYWSDTGTDRIEVSRLNGTSRRVLVSENLNDPRSIAVDPGEG
;
A
#
# COMPACT_ATOMS: atom_id res chain seq x y z
N MET A 1 20.51 -42.48 -17.83
CA MET A 1 20.70 -41.03 -17.65
C MET A 1 19.69 -40.57 -16.61
N LYS A 2 20.13 -40.07 -15.45
CA LYS A 2 19.25 -39.75 -14.31
C LYS A 2 19.33 -38.24 -14.07
N CYS A 3 18.30 -37.49 -14.46
CA CYS A 3 18.07 -36.16 -13.90
C CYS A 3 17.55 -36.37 -12.47
N LEU A 4 18.45 -36.40 -11.49
CA LEU A 4 18.06 -36.38 -10.07
C LEU A 4 18.40 -35.04 -9.43
N VAL A 5 18.32 -33.95 -10.19
CA VAL A 5 18.34 -32.63 -9.55
C VAL A 5 17.02 -32.54 -8.78
N PRO A 6 17.03 -32.62 -7.44
CA PRO A 6 15.80 -32.64 -6.68
C PRO A 6 15.12 -31.27 -6.82
N ASN A 7 13.80 -31.27 -6.90
CA ASN A 7 13.04 -30.02 -6.82
C ASN A 7 13.06 -29.55 -5.36
N SER A 8 13.88 -28.54 -5.05
CA SER A 8 13.97 -27.98 -3.69
C SER A 8 12.69 -27.28 -3.21
N CYS A 9 11.78 -26.93 -4.12
CA CYS A 9 10.45 -26.41 -3.79
C CYS A 9 9.42 -27.51 -3.46
N ALA A 10 9.72 -28.80 -3.71
CA ALA A 10 8.75 -29.88 -3.58
C ALA A 10 8.31 -30.17 -2.14
N ILE A 11 9.09 -29.73 -1.16
CA ILE A 11 8.79 -29.90 0.27
C ILE A 11 8.65 -28.50 0.86
N ASP A 12 7.52 -28.26 1.52
CA ASP A 12 7.23 -27.01 2.24
C ASP A 12 7.47 -25.74 1.40
N ASN A 13 7.23 -25.81 0.09
CA ASN A 13 7.49 -24.71 -0.85
C ASN A 13 8.94 -24.16 -0.77
N GLY A 14 9.92 -25.00 -0.42
CA GLY A 14 11.30 -24.55 -0.19
C GLY A 14 11.47 -23.61 1.03
N GLY A 15 10.45 -23.53 1.89
CA GLY A 15 10.32 -22.59 2.99
C GLY A 15 9.88 -21.18 2.57
N CYS A 16 9.42 -20.99 1.32
CA CYS A 16 8.92 -19.69 0.86
C CYS A 16 7.47 -19.49 1.30
N SER A 17 7.12 -18.30 1.77
CA SER A 17 5.73 -17.97 2.14
C SER A 17 4.78 -18.01 0.93
N ASP A 18 5.27 -17.55 -0.23
CA ASP A 18 4.44 -17.37 -1.42
C ASP A 18 4.98 -18.17 -2.62
N LEU A 19 6.01 -17.67 -3.32
CA LEU A 19 6.49 -18.27 -4.55
C LEU A 19 7.89 -18.85 -4.40
N CYS A 20 8.06 -20.13 -4.71
CA CYS A 20 9.35 -20.79 -4.81
C CYS A 20 9.77 -20.96 -6.29
N LEU A 21 10.84 -20.29 -6.69
CA LEU A 21 11.37 -20.31 -8.05
C LEU A 21 12.60 -21.21 -8.12
N LEU A 22 12.55 -22.24 -8.96
CA LEU A 22 13.69 -23.13 -9.18
C LEU A 22 14.82 -22.43 -9.93
N ALA A 23 16.04 -22.60 -9.41
CA ALA A 23 17.29 -22.12 -10.00
C ALA A 23 18.15 -23.29 -10.50
N ALA A 24 19.17 -22.98 -11.31
CA ALA A 24 20.07 -23.98 -11.87
C ALA A 24 20.73 -24.84 -10.77
N GLY A 25 20.92 -26.13 -11.06
CA GLY A 25 21.57 -27.06 -10.12
C GLY A 25 20.67 -27.57 -8.98
N GLY A 26 19.37 -27.26 -8.99
CA GLY A 26 18.42 -27.73 -7.98
C GLY A 26 18.28 -26.80 -6.79
N ASN A 27 18.88 -25.62 -6.86
CA ASN A 27 18.65 -24.56 -5.88
C ASN A 27 17.29 -23.88 -6.13
N HIS A 28 16.86 -23.02 -5.21
CA HIS A 28 15.67 -22.19 -5.39
C HIS A 28 15.86 -20.76 -4.84
N THR A 29 14.91 -19.89 -5.15
CA THR A 29 14.81 -18.53 -4.61
C THR A 29 13.35 -18.24 -4.31
N CYS A 30 13.08 -17.63 -3.16
CA CYS A 30 11.74 -17.18 -2.83
C CYS A 30 11.47 -15.83 -3.50
N ALA A 31 10.22 -15.62 -3.91
CA ALA A 31 9.76 -14.37 -4.50
C ALA A 31 8.34 -14.04 -3.98
N CYS A 32 7.98 -12.77 -4.03
CA CYS A 32 6.68 -12.29 -3.56
C CYS A 32 5.79 -11.83 -4.72
N PRO A 33 4.46 -11.84 -4.54
CA PRO A 33 3.52 -11.20 -5.47
C PRO A 33 3.84 -9.71 -5.67
N THR A 34 3.30 -9.13 -6.73
CA THR A 34 3.49 -7.70 -7.00
C THR A 34 2.90 -6.85 -5.87
N GLY A 35 3.69 -5.89 -5.37
CA GLY A 35 3.29 -5.00 -4.27
C GLY A 35 3.68 -5.50 -2.89
N ILE A 36 4.32 -6.68 -2.80
CA ILE A 36 4.74 -7.31 -1.55
C ILE A 36 6.26 -7.39 -1.51
N VAL A 37 6.85 -7.21 -0.33
CA VAL A 37 8.30 -7.18 -0.14
C VAL A 37 8.78 -8.51 0.45
N LEU A 38 9.87 -9.06 -0.09
CA LEU A 38 10.57 -10.19 0.51
C LEU A 38 11.43 -9.68 1.66
N LEU A 39 11.19 -10.19 2.86
CA LEU A 39 11.94 -9.84 4.05
C LEU A 39 13.40 -10.31 3.96
N ASP A 40 14.23 -9.78 4.86
CA ASP A 40 15.66 -10.08 4.94
C ASP A 40 15.98 -11.56 5.22
N ASP A 41 14.98 -12.35 5.66
CA ASP A 41 15.11 -13.80 5.82
C ASP A 41 15.12 -14.57 4.47
N GLY A 42 14.82 -13.87 3.37
CA GLY A 42 14.81 -14.40 2.02
C GLY A 42 13.69 -15.41 1.76
N LYS A 43 12.65 -15.44 2.60
CA LYS A 43 11.59 -16.46 2.58
C LYS A 43 10.20 -15.90 2.79
N THR A 44 10.07 -14.92 3.67
CA THR A 44 8.79 -14.37 4.11
C THR A 44 8.44 -13.13 3.30
N CYS A 45 7.22 -13.07 2.81
CA CYS A 45 6.66 -11.92 2.13
C CYS A 45 5.78 -11.11 3.09
N GLU A 46 5.96 -9.79 3.11
CA GLU A 46 5.17 -8.87 3.93
C GLU A 46 4.64 -7.70 3.08
N ASP A 47 3.37 -7.36 3.31
CA ASP A 47 2.74 -6.17 2.76
C ASP A 47 3.34 -4.91 3.39
N GLU A 48 3.85 -3.98 2.57
CA GLU A 48 4.18 -2.63 3.04
C GLU A 48 2.95 -1.70 3.05
N GLU A 49 1.81 -2.18 3.56
CA GLU A 49 0.64 -1.33 3.76
C GLU A 49 0.85 -0.40 4.96
N GLN A 50 1.00 0.89 4.68
CA GLN A 50 1.09 1.91 5.71
C GLN A 50 -0.25 2.63 5.91
N VAL A 51 -0.78 2.60 7.13
CA VAL A 51 -1.90 3.44 7.53
C VAL A 51 -1.46 4.91 7.58
N VAL A 52 -2.06 5.75 6.73
CA VAL A 52 -1.71 7.18 6.63
C VAL A 52 -2.45 8.01 7.67
N VAL A 53 -3.78 7.85 7.79
CA VAL A 53 -4.62 8.56 8.76
C VAL A 53 -5.68 7.61 9.28
N GLN A 54 -5.83 7.53 10.61
CA GLN A 54 -6.82 6.65 11.26
C GLN A 54 -7.68 7.37 12.31
N ALA A 55 -7.14 8.38 12.99
CA ALA A 55 -7.87 9.14 13.99
C ALA A 55 -8.87 10.10 13.32
N GLU A 56 -10.02 10.35 13.94
CA GLU A 56 -10.99 11.37 13.51
C GLU A 56 -11.36 11.32 12.01
N VAL A 57 -11.41 10.11 11.45
CA VAL A 57 -11.94 9.82 10.11
C VAL A 57 -13.12 8.87 10.32
N LYS A 58 -14.31 9.23 9.83
CA LYS A 58 -15.55 8.50 10.15
C LYS A 58 -16.21 7.90 8.92
N TYR A 59 -16.58 8.72 7.94
CA TYR A 59 -17.16 8.28 6.67
C TYR A 59 -16.50 9.01 5.49
N PRO A 60 -15.22 8.69 5.18
CA PRO A 60 -14.54 9.27 4.03
C PRO A 60 -15.20 8.80 2.72
N GLU A 61 -15.66 9.74 1.89
CA GLU A 61 -16.35 9.43 0.62
C GLU A 61 -15.53 9.79 -0.63
N GLY A 62 -14.59 10.74 -0.51
CA GLY A 62 -13.75 11.16 -1.61
C GLY A 62 -12.29 11.30 -1.18
N ILE A 63 -11.38 11.00 -2.10
CA ILE A 63 -9.95 11.13 -1.90
C ILE A 63 -9.32 11.70 -3.17
N ALA A 64 -8.34 12.57 -3.01
CA ALA A 64 -7.58 13.14 -4.11
C ALA A 64 -6.10 13.24 -3.73
N LEU A 65 -5.24 13.02 -4.72
CA LEU A 65 -3.81 12.87 -4.51
C LEU A 65 -3.05 13.94 -5.28
N ASP A 66 -2.21 14.68 -4.56
CA ASP A 66 -1.24 15.61 -5.14
C ASP A 66 0.14 14.95 -5.09
N TRP A 67 0.57 14.42 -6.24
CA TRP A 67 1.85 13.72 -6.34
C TRP A 67 3.04 14.68 -6.37
N ILE A 68 2.84 15.95 -6.74
CA ILE A 68 3.89 16.97 -6.82
C ILE A 68 4.21 17.49 -5.42
N GLY A 69 3.20 17.95 -4.70
CA GLY A 69 3.31 18.46 -3.33
C GLY A 69 3.36 17.37 -2.26
N ARG A 70 3.15 16.10 -2.64
CA ARG A 70 3.13 14.93 -1.75
C ARG A 70 2.06 15.04 -0.67
N ASN A 71 0.84 15.40 -1.09
CA ASN A 71 -0.31 15.61 -0.21
C ASN A 71 -1.45 14.65 -0.54
N LEU A 72 -2.19 14.26 0.49
CA LEU A 72 -3.41 13.46 0.42
C LEU A 72 -4.57 14.32 0.90
N TYR A 73 -5.59 14.47 0.08
CA TYR A 73 -6.81 15.20 0.40
C TYR A 73 -7.95 14.19 0.54
N TRP A 74 -8.86 14.42 1.48
CA TRP A 74 -10.07 13.64 1.59
C TRP A 74 -11.25 14.48 2.06
N SER A 75 -12.43 14.03 1.69
CA SER A 75 -13.73 14.52 2.15
C SER A 75 -14.38 13.46 3.02
N ASP A 76 -14.93 13.87 4.16
CA ASP A 76 -15.54 12.99 5.14
C ASP A 76 -16.93 13.52 5.52
N THR A 77 -17.97 12.76 5.15
CA THR A 77 -19.37 13.09 5.46
C THR A 77 -19.72 12.85 6.92
N GLY A 78 -18.94 12.02 7.61
CA GLY A 78 -19.13 11.75 9.03
C GLY A 78 -18.60 12.85 9.94
N THR A 79 -17.67 13.67 9.45
CA THR A 79 -17.14 14.85 10.17
C THR A 79 -17.50 16.17 9.49
N ASP A 80 -18.16 16.14 8.33
CA ASP A 80 -18.46 17.29 7.45
C ASP A 80 -17.24 18.18 7.19
N ARG A 81 -16.12 17.54 6.82
CA ARG A 81 -14.83 18.21 6.60
C ARG A 81 -14.17 17.78 5.30
N ILE A 82 -13.44 18.72 4.72
CA ILE A 82 -12.39 18.43 3.74
C ILE A 82 -11.06 18.70 4.42
N GLU A 83 -10.17 17.73 4.35
CA GLU A 83 -8.89 17.75 5.06
C GLU A 83 -7.75 17.37 4.13
N VAL A 84 -6.53 17.65 4.58
CA VAL A 84 -5.31 17.26 3.89
C VAL A 84 -4.23 16.88 4.87
N SER A 85 -3.39 15.93 4.48
CA SER A 85 -2.15 15.55 5.16
C SER A 85 -1.04 15.33 4.13
N ARG A 86 0.20 15.15 4.60
CA ARG A 86 1.25 14.56 3.76
C ARG A 86 0.93 13.10 3.48
N LEU A 87 1.49 12.54 2.41
CA LEU A 87 1.32 11.10 2.08
C LEU A 87 1.80 10.13 3.18
N ASN A 88 2.59 10.60 4.16
CA ASN A 88 3.02 9.83 5.32
C ASN A 88 2.17 10.08 6.59
N GLY A 89 1.04 10.79 6.47
CA GLY A 89 0.13 11.09 7.57
C GLY A 89 0.46 12.34 8.39
N THR A 90 1.65 12.92 8.20
CA THR A 90 2.06 14.12 8.95
C THR A 90 1.38 15.39 8.44
N SER A 91 1.47 16.47 9.23
CA SER A 91 0.94 17.80 8.87
C SER A 91 -0.55 17.80 8.46
N ARG A 92 -1.36 16.96 9.11
CA ARG A 92 -2.82 16.96 8.94
C ARG A 92 -3.40 18.34 9.28
N ARG A 93 -4.27 18.85 8.42
CA ARG A 93 -5.02 20.10 8.61
C ARG A 93 -6.43 19.98 8.01
N VAL A 94 -7.38 20.66 8.65
CA VAL A 94 -8.71 20.87 8.10
C VAL A 94 -8.66 22.05 7.13
N LEU A 95 -9.15 21.86 5.90
CA LEU A 95 -9.22 22.90 4.87
C LEU A 95 -10.58 23.59 4.84
N VAL A 96 -11.64 22.81 4.96
CA VAL A 96 -13.03 23.30 4.93
C VAL A 96 -13.82 22.53 5.98
N SER A 97 -14.56 23.26 6.82
CA SER A 97 -15.40 22.70 7.88
C SER A 97 -16.73 23.43 8.07
N GLU A 98 -17.02 24.40 7.22
CA GLU A 98 -18.22 25.23 7.29
C GLU A 98 -18.94 25.22 5.95
N ASN A 99 -20.27 25.32 5.99
CA ASN A 99 -21.14 25.29 4.82
C ASN A 99 -20.96 24.05 3.93
N LEU A 100 -20.55 22.93 4.54
CA LEU A 100 -20.54 21.61 3.93
C LEU A 100 -21.78 20.85 4.39
N ASN A 101 -22.34 20.07 3.47
CA ASN A 101 -23.43 19.14 3.76
C ASN A 101 -23.19 17.91 2.89
N ASP A 102 -22.77 16.80 3.51
CA ASP A 102 -22.41 15.57 2.83
C ASP A 102 -21.36 15.76 1.70
N PRO A 103 -20.14 16.26 2.01
CA PRO A 103 -19.09 16.42 1.01
C PRO A 103 -18.67 15.07 0.42
N ARG A 104 -18.86 14.89 -0.90
CA ARG A 104 -18.57 13.62 -1.60
C ARG A 104 -17.26 13.66 -2.38
N SER A 105 -17.32 13.79 -3.70
CA SER A 105 -16.13 13.70 -4.56
C SER A 105 -15.28 14.97 -4.48
N ILE A 106 -13.97 14.79 -4.49
CA ILE A 106 -12.97 15.84 -4.62
C ILE A 106 -11.99 15.45 -5.73
N ALA A 107 -11.47 16.45 -6.44
CA ALA A 107 -10.37 16.31 -7.38
C ALA A 107 -9.41 17.48 -7.17
N VAL A 108 -8.13 17.24 -7.42
CA VAL A 108 -7.08 18.26 -7.34
C VAL A 108 -6.39 18.38 -8.70
N ASP A 109 -5.94 19.57 -9.05
CA ASP A 109 -5.08 19.82 -10.20
C ASP A 109 -3.70 20.27 -9.72
N PRO A 110 -2.76 19.33 -9.47
CA PRO A 110 -1.45 19.67 -8.96
C PRO A 110 -0.61 20.55 -9.89
N GLY A 111 -0.94 20.59 -11.19
CA GLY A 111 -0.17 21.34 -12.18
C GLY A 111 -0.46 22.84 -12.14
N GLU A 112 -1.69 23.21 -11.82
CA GLU A 112 -2.18 24.60 -11.89
C GLU A 112 -2.56 25.18 -10.52
N GLY A 113 -2.72 24.34 -9.49
CA GLY A 113 -3.08 24.73 -8.13
C GLY A 113 -4.58 24.67 -7.87
#